data_AF-A0A927RM39-F1
#
_entry.id   AF-A0A927RM39-F1
#
_cell.length_a   1.000
_cell.length_b   1.000
_cell.length_c   1.000
_cell.angle_alpha   90.00
_cell.angle_beta   90.00
_cell.angle_gamma   90.00
#
_symmetry.space_group_name_H-M   'P 1'
#
loop_
_entity.id
_entity.type
_entity.pdbx_description
1 polymer ?
#
loop_
_entity_poly.entity_id
_entity_poly.type
_entity_poly.pdbx_seq_one_letter_code
_entity_poly.pdbx_strand_id
1 'polypeptide(L)'
;MNKKTKIFAIVSLVCILLCGFAGCKNLNTTLEDTVSEIHEKVFYASDDNFFAQVVSGKIEKNSTLDGVKNEMENFVLIKIKANEDFENMSAEITLQNKKYNEQFLQSPIDSRLWTVVINDNVLTETISLSVTADEARYDYQMQQVVVGETKPIDLLKQAFEKELMDCFDGKSFLCETTIRLVKSPDEKTDKYFWYVVVYKPDKNFFGLMADCVTGEIVAKKS
;
A
#
# COMPACT_ATOMS: atom_id res chain seq x y z
N MET A 1 28.30 -49.35 26.75
CA MET A 1 28.41 -47.89 26.50
C MET A 1 28.66 -47.18 27.83
N ASN A 2 29.85 -46.60 28.01
CA ASN A 2 30.27 -46.02 29.30
C ASN A 2 29.42 -44.80 29.68
N LYS A 3 29.26 -44.54 30.99
CA LYS A 3 28.46 -43.41 31.53
C LYS A 3 28.87 -42.06 30.91
N LYS A 4 30.16 -41.89 30.63
CA LYS A 4 30.73 -40.70 29.97
C LYS A 4 30.29 -40.55 28.51
N THR A 5 30.16 -41.65 27.77
CA THR A 5 29.71 -41.65 26.36
C THR A 5 28.22 -41.34 26.24
N LYS A 6 27.40 -41.76 27.22
CA LYS A 6 25.97 -41.42 27.30
C LYS A 6 25.74 -39.93 27.58
N ILE A 7 26.52 -39.35 28.50
CA ILE A 7 26.42 -37.92 28.84
C ILE A 7 26.82 -37.05 27.64
N PHE A 8 27.89 -37.41 26.93
CA PHE A 8 28.33 -36.66 25.75
C PHE A 8 27.28 -36.67 24.61
N ALA A 9 26.63 -37.81 24.38
CA ALA A 9 25.55 -37.93 23.39
C ALA A 9 24.31 -37.08 23.77
N ILE A 10 23.97 -37.01 25.06
CA ILE A 10 22.85 -36.20 25.56
C ILE A 10 23.15 -34.70 25.43
N VAL A 11 24.37 -34.26 25.77
CA VAL A 11 24.78 -32.85 25.64
C VAL A 11 24.79 -32.42 24.17
N SER A 12 25.29 -33.29 23.27
CA SER A 12 25.29 -33.00 21.83
C SER A 12 23.87 -32.91 21.25
N LEU A 13 22.94 -33.77 21.67
CA LEU A 13 21.55 -33.73 21.24
C LEU A 13 20.82 -32.48 21.76
N VAL A 14 21.11 -32.05 22.99
CA VAL A 14 20.56 -30.81 23.58
C VAL A 14 21.13 -29.58 22.88
N CYS A 15 22.41 -29.56 22.51
CA CYS A 15 22.98 -28.45 21.71
C CYS A 15 22.36 -28.36 20.31
N ILE A 16 22.10 -29.48 19.64
CA ILE A 16 21.42 -29.49 18.33
C ILE A 16 19.98 -29.01 18.44
N LEU A 17 19.26 -29.41 19.51
CA LEU A 17 17.91 -28.94 19.80
C LEU A 17 17.87 -27.45 20.17
N LEU A 18 18.88 -26.93 20.87
CA LEU A 18 18.96 -25.49 21.22
C LEU A 18 19.34 -24.62 20.02
N CYS A 19 20.09 -25.14 19.04
CA CYS A 19 20.37 -24.45 17.78
C CYS A 19 19.18 -24.43 16.80
N GLY A 20 18.22 -25.36 16.93
CA GLY A 20 17.05 -25.46 16.06
C GLY A 20 15.93 -24.44 16.34
N PHE A 21 15.95 -23.75 17.48
CA PHE A 21 14.90 -22.81 17.89
C PHE A 21 15.33 -21.35 17.98
N ALA A 22 16.58 -21.03 17.62
CA ALA A 22 17.05 -19.64 17.57
C ALA A 22 16.74 -19.00 16.20
N GLY A 23 15.50 -18.53 16.02
CA GLY A 23 15.26 -17.32 15.21
C GLY A 23 14.73 -17.46 13.79
N CYS A 24 13.95 -18.48 13.43
CA CYS A 24 13.05 -18.33 12.27
C CYS A 24 11.86 -17.43 12.65
N LYS A 25 12.08 -16.11 12.71
CA LYS A 25 10.96 -15.16 12.66
C LYS A 25 10.27 -15.41 11.31
N ASN A 26 8.98 -15.69 11.31
CA ASN A 26 8.23 -15.97 10.07
C ASN A 26 8.40 -14.77 9.13
N LEU A 27 8.94 -15.01 7.93
CA LEU A 27 9.15 -13.96 6.93
C LEU A 27 7.88 -13.16 6.70
N ASN A 28 6.70 -13.79 6.70
CA ASN A 28 5.44 -13.11 6.51
C ASN A 28 5.18 -12.06 7.59
N THR A 29 5.35 -12.40 8.87
CA THR A 29 5.19 -11.45 9.98
C THR A 29 6.22 -10.33 9.89
N THR A 30 7.46 -10.66 9.51
CA THR A 30 8.51 -9.65 9.32
C THR A 30 8.18 -8.67 8.19
N LEU A 31 7.61 -9.14 7.08
CA LEU A 31 7.22 -8.29 5.96
C LEU A 31 5.99 -7.44 6.27
N GLU A 32 5.00 -7.99 6.98
CA GLU A 32 3.85 -7.22 7.48
C GLU A 32 4.31 -6.11 8.43
N ASP A 33 5.29 -6.40 9.29
CA ASP A 33 5.87 -5.42 10.21
C ASP A 33 6.56 -4.27 9.48
N THR A 34 7.02 -4.45 8.23
CA THR A 34 7.79 -3.44 7.47
C THR A 34 6.98 -2.62 6.48
N VAL A 35 5.66 -2.83 6.42
CA VAL A 35 4.78 -2.03 5.56
C VAL A 35 4.68 -0.59 6.11
N SER A 36 5.24 0.37 5.38
CA SER A 36 5.22 1.82 5.68
C SER A 36 4.12 2.58 4.92
N GLU A 37 3.50 1.96 3.91
CA GLU A 37 2.27 2.45 3.29
C GLU A 37 1.42 1.29 2.77
N ILE A 38 0.12 1.31 3.02
CA ILE A 38 -0.84 0.36 2.46
C ILE A 38 -2.15 1.04 2.08
N HIS A 39 -2.62 0.79 0.85
CA HIS A 39 -3.98 1.15 0.42
C HIS A 39 -4.93 0.02 0.78
N GLU A 40 -5.86 0.29 1.69
CA GLU A 40 -6.82 -0.71 2.16
C GLU A 40 -8.09 -0.73 1.29
N LYS A 41 -8.57 0.44 0.86
CA LYS A 41 -9.69 0.56 -0.07
C LYS A 41 -9.45 1.68 -1.07
N VAL A 42 -9.91 1.47 -2.29
CA VAL A 42 -9.96 2.50 -3.33
C VAL A 42 -11.36 2.56 -3.89
N PHE A 43 -11.86 3.78 -4.01
CA PHE A 43 -13.14 4.09 -4.64
C PHE A 43 -12.90 5.05 -5.80
N TYR A 44 -13.72 4.96 -6.83
CA TYR A 44 -13.61 5.83 -7.99
C TYR A 44 -14.96 6.16 -8.60
N ALA A 45 -15.02 7.27 -9.30
CA ALA A 45 -16.09 7.62 -10.22
C ALA A 45 -15.45 8.32 -11.42
N SER A 46 -16.04 8.14 -12.60
CA SER A 46 -15.57 8.78 -13.82
C SER A 46 -16.75 9.16 -14.68
N ASP A 47 -16.67 10.35 -15.28
CA ASP A 47 -17.54 10.80 -16.35
C ASP A 47 -16.73 11.59 -17.39
N ASP A 48 -17.42 12.31 -18.27
CA ASP A 48 -16.79 13.12 -19.33
C ASP A 48 -16.00 14.32 -18.77
N ASN A 49 -16.26 14.76 -17.54
CA ASN A 49 -15.64 15.94 -16.94
C ASN A 49 -14.50 15.58 -15.99
N PHE A 50 -14.70 14.57 -15.15
CA PHE A 50 -13.81 14.25 -14.04
C PHE A 50 -13.56 12.75 -13.91
N PHE A 51 -12.34 12.43 -13.50
CA PHE A 51 -12.01 11.20 -12.82
C PHE A 51 -11.74 11.51 -11.35
N ALA A 52 -12.57 10.96 -10.45
CA ALA A 52 -12.40 11.08 -9.02
C ALA A 52 -11.94 9.75 -8.42
N GLN A 53 -11.03 9.83 -7.45
CA GLN A 53 -10.54 8.68 -6.69
C GLN A 53 -10.46 9.02 -5.21
N VAL A 54 -10.95 8.12 -4.36
CA VAL A 54 -10.75 8.17 -2.91
C VAL A 54 -9.97 6.94 -2.49
N VAL A 55 -8.82 7.14 -1.88
CA VAL A 55 -7.94 6.09 -1.38
C VAL A 55 -7.94 6.17 0.14
N SER A 56 -8.26 5.08 0.82
CA SER A 56 -8.08 4.98 2.26
C SER A 56 -7.02 3.96 2.60
N GLY A 57 -6.24 4.23 3.62
CA GLY A 57 -5.23 3.29 4.04
C GLY A 57 -4.45 3.76 5.27
N LYS A 58 -3.25 3.21 5.41
CA LYS A 58 -2.31 3.59 6.45
C LYS A 58 -1.01 4.02 5.82
N ILE A 59 -0.41 5.04 6.39
CA ILE A 59 0.89 5.56 5.99
C ILE A 59 1.69 5.89 7.23
N GLU A 60 2.99 5.81 7.11
CA GLU A 60 3.90 6.24 8.15
C GLU A 60 3.83 7.75 8.40
N LYS A 61 3.74 8.13 9.66
CA LYS A 61 3.74 9.53 10.11
C LYS A 61 5.09 10.16 9.81
N ASN A 62 5.10 11.31 9.14
CA ASN A 62 6.31 11.93 8.59
C ASN A 62 7.06 10.98 7.62
N SER A 63 6.33 10.37 6.68
CA SER A 63 6.85 9.43 5.68
C SER A 63 8.23 9.82 5.14
N THR A 64 9.22 9.04 5.55
CA THR A 64 10.61 9.14 5.10
C THR A 64 11.03 7.74 4.68
N LEU A 65 11.32 7.52 3.40
CA LEU A 65 11.72 6.19 2.90
C LEU A 65 13.19 5.92 3.28
N ASP A 66 13.44 5.56 4.53
CA ASP A 66 14.79 5.39 5.10
C ASP A 66 15.11 3.93 5.48
N GLY A 67 14.14 3.03 5.32
CA GLY A 67 14.23 1.61 5.66
C GLY A 67 13.76 1.29 7.08
N VAL A 68 13.23 2.26 7.83
CA VAL A 68 12.75 2.12 9.20
C VAL A 68 11.31 2.62 9.34
N LYS A 69 10.37 1.69 9.37
CA LYS A 69 8.97 2.00 9.64
C LYS A 69 8.78 2.63 11.03
N ASN A 70 8.21 3.83 11.05
CA ASN A 70 7.75 4.53 12.24
C ASN A 70 6.24 4.30 12.53
N GLU A 71 5.66 5.14 13.39
CA GLU A 71 4.24 5.10 13.75
C GLU A 71 3.35 5.25 12.50
N MET A 72 2.36 4.38 12.36
CA MET A 72 1.40 4.44 11.25
C MET A 72 0.19 5.29 11.65
N GLU A 73 -0.28 6.13 10.72
CA GLU A 73 -1.55 6.83 10.82
C GLU A 73 -2.50 6.45 9.69
N ASN A 74 -3.80 6.60 9.93
CA ASN A 74 -4.78 6.42 8.87
C ASN A 74 -4.79 7.66 7.96
N PHE A 75 -5.04 7.45 6.68
CA PHE A 75 -5.26 8.54 5.76
C PHE A 75 -6.41 8.25 4.82
N VAL A 76 -7.06 9.33 4.37
CA VAL A 76 -7.95 9.35 3.22
C VAL A 76 -7.42 10.38 2.23
N LEU A 77 -6.98 9.92 1.08
CA LEU A 77 -6.52 10.75 -0.03
C LEU A 77 -7.63 10.83 -1.08
N ILE A 78 -8.06 12.04 -1.39
CA ILE A 78 -9.03 12.30 -2.46
C ILE A 78 -8.27 12.95 -3.60
N LYS A 79 -8.47 12.44 -4.80
CA LYS A 79 -7.89 12.95 -6.04
C LYS A 79 -9.00 13.22 -7.03
N ILE A 80 -8.96 14.38 -7.65
CA ILE A 80 -9.84 14.75 -8.76
C ILE A 80 -8.95 15.13 -9.91
N LYS A 81 -9.09 14.44 -11.03
CA LYS A 81 -8.48 14.82 -12.30
C LYS A 81 -9.56 15.32 -13.24
N ALA A 82 -9.43 16.55 -13.70
CA ALA A 82 -10.31 17.11 -14.71
C ALA A 82 -9.86 16.74 -16.12
N ASN A 83 -10.81 16.56 -17.03
CA ASN A 83 -10.52 16.36 -18.45
C ASN A 83 -10.29 17.69 -19.16
N GLU A 84 -10.92 18.76 -18.67
CA GLU A 84 -10.80 20.14 -19.16
C GLU A 84 -10.15 21.05 -18.10
N ASP A 85 -9.81 22.27 -18.49
CA ASP A 85 -9.27 23.29 -17.59
C ASP A 85 -10.43 24.06 -16.92
N PHE A 86 -10.35 24.21 -15.60
CA PHE A 86 -11.31 24.99 -14.79
C PHE A 86 -10.56 26.07 -14.02
N GLU A 87 -11.18 27.24 -13.84
CA GLU A 87 -10.55 28.35 -13.11
C GLU A 87 -10.60 28.13 -11.60
N ASN A 88 -11.72 27.60 -11.10
CA ASN A 88 -11.94 27.35 -9.68
C ASN A 88 -12.51 25.94 -9.46
N MET A 89 -11.94 25.21 -8.51
CA MET A 89 -12.42 23.89 -8.12
C MET A 89 -12.44 23.72 -6.60
N SER A 90 -13.55 23.18 -6.11
CA SER A 90 -13.67 22.71 -4.73
C SER A 90 -14.41 21.38 -4.71
N ALA A 91 -14.21 20.60 -3.67
CA ALA A 91 -15.00 19.39 -3.49
C ALA A 91 -15.42 19.21 -2.04
N GLU A 92 -16.56 18.58 -1.90
CA GLU A 92 -17.21 18.25 -0.67
C GLU A 92 -17.37 16.74 -0.65
N ILE A 93 -16.77 16.08 0.34
CA ILE A 93 -16.88 14.63 0.48
C ILE A 93 -17.71 14.30 1.72
N THR A 94 -18.57 13.29 1.59
CA THR A 94 -19.26 12.72 2.73
C THR A 94 -18.71 11.32 3.01
N LEU A 95 -18.02 11.17 4.14
CA LEU A 95 -17.52 9.90 4.66
C LEU A 95 -18.27 9.58 5.95
N GLN A 96 -18.91 8.41 6.07
CA GLN A 96 -19.59 8.01 7.32
C GLN A 96 -20.62 9.04 7.85
N ASN A 97 -21.38 9.71 6.97
CA ASN A 97 -22.29 10.83 7.31
C ASN A 97 -21.59 12.07 7.90
N LYS A 98 -20.25 12.11 7.93
CA LYS A 98 -19.47 13.32 8.19
C LYS A 98 -19.14 13.98 6.87
N LYS A 99 -19.35 15.29 6.85
CA LYS A 99 -19.11 16.13 5.69
C LYS A 99 -17.78 16.85 5.88
N TYR A 100 -16.86 16.66 4.94
CA TYR A 100 -15.58 17.35 4.91
C TYR A 100 -15.62 18.33 3.75
N ASN A 101 -15.47 19.61 4.10
CA ASN A 101 -15.40 20.72 3.16
C ASN A 101 -13.95 21.18 3.12
N GLU A 102 -13.12 20.48 2.36
CA GLU A 102 -11.71 20.79 2.28
C GLU A 102 -11.40 21.55 0.99
N GLN A 103 -10.45 22.48 1.05
CA GLN A 103 -9.87 23.04 -0.17
C GLN A 103 -8.87 22.05 -0.76
N PHE A 104 -9.11 21.67 -2.02
CA PHE A 104 -8.17 20.86 -2.75
C PHE A 104 -6.95 21.70 -3.12
N LEU A 105 -5.77 21.09 -3.02
CA LEU A 105 -4.54 21.65 -3.55
C LEU A 105 -4.35 21.16 -4.97
N GLN A 106 -4.21 22.11 -5.90
CA GLN A 106 -3.80 21.80 -7.27
C GLN A 106 -2.37 21.23 -7.25
N SER A 107 -2.17 20.17 -8.02
CA SER A 107 -0.85 19.55 -8.18
C SER A 107 0.09 20.52 -8.87
N PRO A 108 1.32 20.74 -8.36
CA PRO A 108 2.30 21.62 -8.99
C PRO A 108 2.88 21.06 -10.30
N ILE A 109 2.60 19.80 -10.62
CA ILE A 109 3.11 19.09 -11.81
C ILE A 109 2.02 18.74 -12.83
N ASP A 110 0.74 18.85 -12.45
CA ASP A 110 -0.40 18.59 -13.33
C ASP A 110 -1.55 19.54 -12.94
N SER A 111 -1.78 20.58 -13.73
CA SER A 111 -2.81 21.60 -13.46
C SER A 111 -4.22 21.02 -13.44
N ARG A 112 -4.44 19.84 -14.00
CA ARG A 112 -5.75 19.19 -14.00
C ARG A 112 -5.95 18.26 -12.80
N LEU A 113 -4.92 18.04 -11.98
CA LEU A 113 -4.98 17.17 -10.81
C LEU A 113 -5.10 18.00 -9.53
N TRP A 114 -6.08 17.65 -8.72
CA TRP A 114 -6.39 18.28 -7.44
C TRP A 114 -6.41 17.20 -6.36
N THR A 115 -5.83 17.50 -5.19
CA THR A 115 -5.75 16.52 -4.10
C THR A 115 -6.05 17.12 -2.73
N VAL A 116 -6.55 16.29 -1.84
CA VAL A 116 -6.61 16.58 -0.40
C VAL A 116 -6.36 15.31 0.40
N VAL A 117 -5.69 15.46 1.54
CA VAL A 117 -5.46 14.37 2.50
C VAL A 117 -6.18 14.71 3.80
N ILE A 118 -6.95 13.75 4.30
CA ILE A 118 -7.67 13.84 5.57
C ILE A 118 -7.11 12.74 6.48
N ASN A 119 -6.83 13.06 7.74
CA ASN A 119 -6.48 12.07 8.75
C ASN A 119 -7.75 11.43 9.32
N ASP A 120 -8.27 10.44 8.60
CA ASP A 120 -9.44 9.65 9.00
C ASP A 120 -9.35 8.24 8.38
N ASN A 121 -10.34 7.40 8.65
CA ASN A 121 -10.48 6.08 8.03
C ASN A 121 -11.80 5.97 7.23
N VAL A 122 -11.80 5.14 6.19
CA VAL A 122 -13.03 4.81 5.46
C VAL A 122 -13.58 3.47 5.95
N LEU A 123 -14.48 3.54 6.93
CA LEU A 123 -15.19 2.37 7.44
C LEU A 123 -16.44 2.02 6.60
N THR A 124 -16.86 2.88 5.66
CA THR A 124 -18.06 2.62 4.84
C THR A 124 -17.74 1.80 3.58
N GLU A 125 -18.80 1.23 3.01
CA GLU A 125 -18.79 0.59 1.68
C GLU A 125 -19.22 1.56 0.57
N THR A 126 -19.81 2.70 0.93
CA THR A 126 -20.29 3.71 -0.02
C THR A 126 -19.73 5.07 0.32
N ILE A 127 -19.29 5.81 -0.71
CA ILE A 127 -18.82 7.20 -0.61
C ILE A 127 -19.60 8.03 -1.61
N SER A 128 -20.06 9.21 -1.16
CA SER A 128 -20.60 10.24 -2.03
C SER A 128 -19.64 11.41 -2.09
N LEU A 129 -19.37 11.90 -3.31
CA LEU A 129 -18.48 13.03 -3.58
C LEU A 129 -19.24 14.08 -4.40
N SER A 130 -19.15 15.33 -3.99
CA SER A 130 -19.67 16.46 -4.75
C SER A 130 -18.51 17.36 -5.17
N VAL A 131 -18.33 17.53 -6.47
CA VAL A 131 -17.33 18.44 -7.04
C VAL A 131 -18.04 19.71 -7.50
N THR A 132 -17.52 20.89 -7.15
CA THR A 132 -17.99 22.16 -7.67
C THR A 132 -16.87 22.80 -8.48
N ALA A 133 -17.12 23.01 -9.78
CA ALA A 133 -16.19 23.62 -10.72
C ALA A 133 -16.89 24.75 -11.49
N ASP A 134 -16.33 25.95 -11.48
CA ASP A 134 -16.85 27.15 -12.17
C ASP A 134 -18.38 27.31 -12.07
N GLU A 135 -18.91 27.18 -10.84
CA GLU A 135 -20.34 27.27 -10.46
C GLU A 135 -21.22 26.02 -10.74
N ALA A 136 -20.74 25.04 -11.49
CA ALA A 136 -21.44 23.77 -11.70
C ALA A 136 -21.13 22.75 -10.59
N ARG A 137 -22.16 22.02 -10.12
CA ARG A 137 -22.03 20.93 -9.14
C ARG A 137 -22.23 19.58 -9.80
N TYR A 138 -21.31 18.66 -9.50
CA TYR A 138 -21.29 17.28 -9.99
C TYR A 138 -21.32 16.33 -8.80
N ASP A 139 -22.31 15.46 -8.73
CA ASP A 139 -22.49 14.53 -7.62
C ASP A 139 -22.21 13.09 -8.06
N TYR A 140 -21.32 12.42 -7.35
CA TYR A 140 -20.85 11.07 -7.64
C TYR A 140 -21.20 10.10 -6.52
N GLN A 141 -21.72 8.93 -6.90
CA GLN A 141 -21.72 7.74 -6.07
C GLN A 141 -20.52 6.89 -6.49
N MET A 142 -19.55 6.76 -5.58
CA MET A 142 -18.26 6.15 -5.89
C MET A 142 -18.37 4.62 -5.87
N GLN A 143 -17.73 3.97 -6.83
CA GLN A 143 -17.61 2.51 -6.91
C GLN A 143 -16.33 2.04 -6.22
N GLN A 144 -16.42 0.99 -5.41
CA GLN A 144 -15.23 0.39 -4.82
C GLN A 144 -14.49 -0.48 -5.85
N VAL A 145 -13.16 -0.38 -5.88
CA VAL A 145 -12.30 -1.29 -6.64
C VAL A 145 -12.44 -2.70 -6.07
N VAL A 146 -12.68 -3.66 -6.97
CA VAL A 146 -12.75 -5.08 -6.62
C VAL A 146 -11.32 -5.62 -6.47
N VAL A 147 -11.10 -6.33 -5.37
CA VAL A 147 -9.82 -6.95 -5.01
C VAL A 147 -10.09 -8.42 -4.71
N GLY A 148 -9.24 -9.30 -5.25
CA GLY A 148 -9.31 -10.74 -5.01
C GLY A 148 -8.75 -11.13 -3.64
N GLU A 149 -8.70 -12.44 -3.37
CA GLU A 149 -8.26 -12.95 -2.06
C GLU A 149 -6.73 -12.98 -1.89
N THR A 150 -5.99 -12.89 -3.00
CA THR A 150 -4.52 -12.97 -2.98
C THR A 150 -3.91 -11.73 -2.31
N LYS A 151 -3.15 -11.96 -1.24
CA LYS A 151 -2.48 -10.88 -0.53
C LYS A 151 -1.23 -10.40 -1.28
N PRO A 152 -0.99 -9.08 -1.38
CA PRO A 152 0.19 -8.53 -2.07
C PRO A 152 1.53 -9.00 -1.47
N ILE A 153 1.59 -9.24 -0.16
CA ILE A 153 2.79 -9.74 0.52
C ILE A 153 3.14 -11.16 0.08
N ASP A 154 2.14 -12.01 -0.20
CA ASP A 154 2.39 -13.37 -0.67
C ASP A 154 2.95 -13.35 -2.09
N LEU A 155 2.47 -12.45 -2.94
CA LEU A 155 3.02 -12.21 -4.29
C LEU A 155 4.46 -11.72 -4.24
N LEU A 156 4.76 -10.79 -3.33
CA LEU A 156 6.10 -10.26 -3.12
C LEU A 156 7.07 -11.39 -2.74
N LYS A 157 6.67 -12.23 -1.79
CA LYS A 157 7.45 -13.39 -1.36
C LYS A 157 7.67 -14.39 -2.49
N GLN A 158 6.63 -14.71 -3.26
CA GLN A 158 6.74 -15.63 -4.40
C GLN A 158 7.72 -15.11 -5.46
N ALA A 159 7.73 -13.80 -5.70
CA ALA A 159 8.52 -13.20 -6.76
C ALA A 159 9.99 -12.95 -6.39
N PHE A 160 10.26 -12.68 -5.11
CA PHE A 160 11.53 -12.12 -4.63
C PHE A 160 12.06 -12.76 -3.34
N GLU A 161 11.77 -14.05 -3.11
CA GLU A 161 12.19 -14.74 -1.87
C GLU A 161 13.69 -14.54 -1.58
N LYS A 162 14.55 -14.64 -2.59
CA LYS A 162 15.99 -14.47 -2.44
C LYS A 162 16.36 -13.03 -2.04
N GLU A 163 15.85 -12.04 -2.76
CA GLU A 163 16.14 -10.63 -2.54
C GLU A 163 15.61 -10.16 -1.17
N LEU A 164 14.49 -10.73 -0.72
CA LEU A 164 13.96 -10.51 0.63
C LEU A 164 14.85 -11.15 1.69
N MET A 165 15.41 -12.34 1.45
CA MET A 165 16.38 -12.94 2.37
C MET A 165 17.67 -12.12 2.45
N ASP A 166 18.07 -11.47 1.36
CA ASP A 166 19.23 -10.56 1.33
C ASP A 166 18.97 -9.23 2.08
N CYS A 167 17.72 -8.89 2.42
CA CYS A 167 17.36 -7.73 3.27
C CYS A 167 17.63 -7.97 4.77
N PHE A 168 18.03 -9.17 5.19
CA PHE A 168 18.35 -9.46 6.59
C PHE A 168 19.81 -9.15 6.92
N ASP A 169 20.04 -8.26 7.88
CA ASP A 169 21.33 -8.10 8.56
C ASP A 169 21.33 -8.91 9.87
N GLY A 170 21.63 -10.20 9.74
CA GLY A 170 21.64 -11.16 10.83
C GLY A 170 20.24 -11.45 11.40
N LYS A 171 19.72 -10.57 12.26
CA LYS A 171 18.40 -10.72 12.92
C LYS A 171 17.37 -9.66 12.52
N SER A 172 17.81 -8.56 11.93
CA SER A 172 16.95 -7.43 11.58
C SER A 172 16.69 -7.40 10.09
N PHE A 173 15.44 -7.21 9.70
CA PHE A 173 15.06 -6.95 8.32
C PHE A 173 15.10 -5.44 8.09
N LEU A 174 15.97 -4.99 7.18
CA LEU A 174 16.29 -3.56 7.01
C LEU A 174 15.69 -3.02 5.71
N CYS A 175 14.41 -3.22 5.48
CA CYS A 175 13.76 -2.77 4.26
C CYS A 175 12.35 -2.27 4.60
N GLU A 176 11.84 -1.30 3.84
CA GLU A 176 10.47 -0.78 3.94
C GLU A 176 9.63 -1.25 2.76
N THR A 177 8.37 -1.58 3.01
CA THR A 177 7.45 -2.03 1.96
C THR A 177 6.30 -1.04 1.78
N THR A 178 6.02 -0.67 0.54
CA THR A 178 4.80 0.07 0.17
C THR A 178 3.89 -0.80 -0.67
N ILE A 179 2.60 -0.77 -0.39
CA ILE A 179 1.56 -1.57 -1.06
C ILE A 179 0.46 -0.62 -1.52
N ARG A 180 0.40 -0.35 -2.82
CA ARG A 180 -0.56 0.62 -3.39
C ARG A 180 -1.52 -0.07 -4.36
N LEU A 181 -2.76 0.39 -4.39
CA LEU A 181 -3.68 0.10 -5.48
C LEU A 181 -3.58 1.23 -6.50
N VAL A 182 -3.07 0.93 -7.69
CA VAL A 182 -2.84 1.92 -8.74
C VAL A 182 -3.73 1.63 -9.95
N LYS A 183 -4.33 2.67 -10.52
CA LYS A 183 -5.09 2.54 -11.77
C LYS A 183 -4.14 2.33 -12.93
N SER A 184 -4.52 1.50 -13.89
CA SER A 184 -3.90 1.42 -15.21
C SER A 184 -3.79 2.82 -15.84
N PRO A 185 -2.63 3.17 -16.42
CA PRO A 185 -2.52 4.40 -17.21
C PRO A 185 -3.28 4.31 -18.54
N ASP A 186 -3.67 3.10 -18.97
CA ASP A 186 -4.54 2.95 -20.14
C ASP A 186 -5.96 3.41 -19.80
N GLU A 187 -6.33 4.58 -20.32
CA GLU A 187 -7.63 5.23 -20.17
C GLU A 187 -8.78 4.37 -20.70
N LYS A 188 -8.51 3.36 -21.52
CA LYS A 188 -9.52 2.41 -22.01
C LYS A 188 -9.88 1.32 -21.01
N THR A 189 -9.22 1.31 -19.84
CA THR A 189 -9.42 0.29 -18.82
C THR A 189 -9.62 0.92 -17.45
N ASP A 190 -10.58 0.38 -16.69
CA ASP A 190 -10.76 0.65 -15.26
C ASP A 190 -10.02 -0.37 -14.41
N LYS A 191 -8.95 -0.94 -14.95
CA LYS A 191 -8.16 -1.94 -14.25
C LYS A 191 -7.31 -1.29 -13.17
N TYR A 192 -7.23 -1.97 -12.04
CA TYR A 192 -6.36 -1.64 -10.94
C TYR A 192 -5.35 -2.76 -10.73
N PHE A 193 -4.18 -2.38 -10.24
CA PHE A 193 -3.09 -3.28 -9.95
C PHE A 193 -2.59 -3.05 -8.55
N TRP A 194 -2.20 -4.14 -7.89
CA TRP A 194 -1.27 -4.05 -6.78
C TRP A 194 0.07 -3.57 -7.32
N TYR A 195 0.58 -2.48 -6.78
CA TYR A 195 1.94 -2.01 -6.98
C TYR A 195 2.67 -2.10 -5.64
N VAL A 196 3.62 -3.03 -5.59
CA VAL A 196 4.36 -3.36 -4.36
C VAL A 196 5.82 -3.03 -4.56
N VAL A 197 6.38 -2.21 -3.69
CA VAL A 197 7.79 -1.79 -3.76
C VAL A 197 8.44 -1.99 -2.41
N VAL A 198 9.61 -2.62 -2.42
CA VAL A 198 10.50 -2.76 -1.26
C VAL A 198 11.69 -1.83 -1.45
N TYR A 199 11.86 -0.91 -0.51
CA TYR A 199 12.98 0.03 -0.45
C TYR A 199 14.06 -0.50 0.49
N LYS A 200 15.30 -0.51 -0.01
CA LYS A 200 16.49 -0.87 0.75
C LYS A 200 17.17 0.39 1.32
N PRO A 201 18.01 0.27 2.37
CA PRO A 201 18.67 1.43 3.00
C PRO A 201 19.69 2.11 2.07
N ASP A 202 20.21 1.36 1.10
CA ASP A 202 21.15 1.86 0.07
C ASP A 202 20.44 2.63 -1.06
N LYS A 203 19.14 2.93 -0.91
CA LYS A 203 18.25 3.59 -1.88
C LYS A 203 17.97 2.78 -3.14
N ASN A 204 18.40 1.51 -3.21
CA ASN A 204 17.92 0.59 -4.23
C ASN A 204 16.52 0.09 -3.87
N PHE A 205 15.82 -0.45 -4.85
CA PHE A 205 14.49 -1.01 -4.64
C PHE A 205 14.23 -2.17 -5.60
N PHE A 206 13.32 -3.04 -5.18
CA PHE A 206 12.72 -4.04 -6.05
C PHE A 206 11.20 -4.01 -5.85
N GLY A 207 10.46 -4.52 -6.80
CA GLY A 207 9.01 -4.44 -6.74
C GLY A 207 8.31 -5.13 -7.88
N LEU A 208 7.01 -5.28 -7.73
CA LEU A 208 6.15 -5.91 -8.71
C LEU A 208 4.89 -5.09 -8.94
N MET A 209 4.26 -5.39 -10.07
CA MET A 209 2.90 -5.03 -10.36
C MET A 209 2.12 -6.32 -10.62
N ALA A 210 0.96 -6.46 -9.99
CA ALA A 210 0.09 -7.63 -10.15
C ALA A 210 -1.37 -7.22 -10.29
N ASP A 211 -2.14 -7.97 -11.08
CA ASP A 211 -3.58 -7.78 -11.21
C ASP A 211 -4.24 -7.99 -9.84
N CYS A 212 -5.00 -7.00 -9.36
CA CYS A 212 -5.51 -7.01 -7.99
C CYS A 212 -6.67 -7.99 -7.77
N VAL A 213 -7.23 -8.56 -8.84
CA VAL A 213 -8.35 -9.53 -8.78
C VAL A 213 -7.82 -10.95 -8.86
N THR A 214 -6.91 -11.22 -9.79
CA THR A 214 -6.41 -12.57 -10.09
C THR A 214 -5.11 -12.92 -9.37
N GLY A 215 -4.34 -11.90 -8.93
CA GLY A 215 -3.01 -12.09 -8.37
C GLY A 215 -1.91 -12.37 -9.41
N GLU A 216 -2.22 -12.31 -10.71
CA GLU A 216 -1.21 -12.50 -11.76
C GLU A 216 -0.18 -11.37 -11.74
N ILE A 217 1.11 -11.72 -11.63
CA ILE A 217 2.21 -10.75 -11.71
C ILE A 217 2.43 -10.34 -13.17
N VAL A 218 2.11 -9.09 -13.49
CA VAL A 218 2.21 -8.54 -14.85
C VAL A 218 3.54 -7.85 -15.12
N ALA A 219 4.23 -7.40 -14.07
CA ALA A 219 5.57 -6.82 -14.19
C ALA A 219 6.37 -7.00 -12.89
N LYS A 220 7.70 -7.05 -13.01
CA LYS A 220 8.61 -7.07 -11.86
C LYS A 220 9.94 -6.39 -12.19
N LYS A 221 10.58 -5.79 -11.18
CA LYS A 221 11.90 -5.19 -11.25
C LYS A 221 12.70 -5.57 -10.01
N SER A 222 13.95 -5.98 -10.21
CA SER A 222 14.95 -6.16 -9.15
C SER A 222 16.15 -5.27 -9.39
#